data_AF-A0A0B7IGY0-F1
#
_entry.id   AF-A0A0B7IGY0-F1
#
_cell.length_a   1.000
_cell.length_b   1.000
_cell.length_c   1.000
_cell.angle_alpha   90.00
_cell.angle_beta   90.00
_cell.angle_gamma   90.00
#
_symmetry.space_group_name_H-M   'P 1'
#
loop_
_entity.id
_entity.type
_entity.pdbx_description
1 polymer ?
#
loop_
_entity_poly.entity_id
_entity_poly.type
_entity_poly.pdbx_seq_one_letter_code
_entity_poly.pdbx_strand_id
1 'polypeptide(L)'
;MSVQVDWVQGADVYNATRQWLYLDKVHGDLDMPITVDGKTGAFVNYYVSLYNTNNVHSYFVEDGSYVRLRNVSLTYDASKHLQNTFIKGLNLTLSGRNLLTFTNYSGLDPEAVGTNVNNPLYRGIDLWSFPNMRTVTLGVNLRF
;
A
#
# COMPACT_ATOMS: atom_id res chain seq x y z
N MET A 1 5.86 2.61 25.20
CA MET A 1 5.87 2.17 23.78
C MET A 1 4.43 1.91 23.37
N SER A 2 4.05 2.33 22.16
CA SER A 2 2.72 2.14 21.59
C SER A 2 2.86 1.49 20.21
N VAL A 3 2.01 0.52 19.90
CA VAL A 3 1.98 -0.18 18.61
C VAL A 3 0.53 -0.31 18.15
N GLN A 4 0.29 -0.02 16.87
CA GLN A 4 -1.00 -0.20 16.21
C GLN A 4 -0.81 -1.02 14.94
N VAL A 5 -1.64 -2.05 14.79
CA VAL A 5 -1.72 -2.91 13.61
C VAL A 5 -3.16 -2.90 13.12
N ASP A 6 -3.34 -2.65 11.82
CA ASP A 6 -4.64 -2.77 11.15
C ASP A 6 -4.58 -3.97 10.20
N TRP A 7 -5.70 -4.68 10.05
CA TRP A 7 -5.81 -5.77 9.07
C TRP A 7 -7.17 -5.74 8.37
N VAL A 8 -7.16 -6.20 7.12
CA VAL A 8 -8.35 -6.42 6.29
C VAL A 8 -8.22 -7.80 5.65
N GLN A 9 -9.30 -8.58 5.67
CA GLN A 9 -9.35 -9.94 5.14
C GLN A 9 -10.58 -10.12 4.25
N GLY A 10 -10.41 -10.79 3.11
CA GLY A 10 -11.48 -11.11 2.17
C GLY A 10 -11.98 -9.92 1.37
N ALA A 11 -11.12 -8.92 1.16
CA ALA A 11 -11.43 -7.79 0.29
C ALA A 11 -11.06 -8.14 -1.15
N ASP A 12 -11.95 -7.86 -2.10
CA ASP A 12 -11.66 -7.94 -3.52
C ASP A 12 -11.37 -6.54 -4.07
N VAL A 13 -10.27 -6.40 -4.81
CA VAL A 13 -9.87 -5.14 -5.43
C VAL A 13 -9.79 -5.33 -6.94
N TYR A 14 -10.47 -4.47 -7.69
CA TYR A 14 -10.34 -4.38 -9.13
C TYR A 14 -9.14 -3.49 -9.50
N ASN A 15 -8.09 -4.09 -10.03
CA ASN A 15 -6.87 -3.41 -10.44
C ASN A 15 -6.99 -2.84 -11.87
N ALA A 16 -7.73 -1.73 -12.01
CA ALA A 16 -7.88 -1.05 -13.30
C ALA A 16 -6.55 -0.48 -13.80
N THR A 17 -5.66 -0.08 -12.90
CA THR A 17 -4.28 0.34 -13.22
C THR A 17 -3.56 -0.75 -14.03
N ARG A 18 -3.56 -1.99 -13.56
CA ARG A 18 -2.96 -3.13 -14.26
C ARG A 18 -3.61 -3.40 -15.62
N GLN A 19 -4.93 -3.26 -15.70
CA GLN A 19 -5.66 -3.36 -16.98
C GLN A 19 -5.18 -2.31 -17.99
N TRP A 20 -4.99 -1.05 -17.57
CA TRP A 20 -4.45 -0.01 -18.45
C TRP A 20 -3.01 -0.28 -18.88
N LEU A 21 -2.16 -0.78 -17.98
CA LEU A 21 -0.77 -1.12 -18.31
C LEU A 21 -0.64 -2.25 -19.34
N TYR A 22 -1.69 -3.08 -19.51
CA TYR A 22 -1.76 -4.08 -20.57
C TYR A 22 -2.00 -3.44 -21.95
N LEU A 23 -2.82 -2.37 -22.04
CA LEU A 23 -3.00 -1.62 -23.27
C LEU A 23 -1.69 -0.96 -23.71
N ASP A 24 -1.01 -0.31 -22.77
CA ASP A 24 0.22 0.44 -23.02
C ASP A 24 1.45 -0.47 -23.22
N LYS A 25 1.28 -1.78 -23.02
CA LYS A 25 2.33 -2.81 -23.17
C LYS A 25 3.53 -2.62 -22.24
N VAL A 26 3.28 -2.14 -21.02
CA VAL A 26 4.34 -1.82 -20.04
C VAL A 26 4.24 -2.64 -18.74
N HIS A 27 3.25 -3.53 -18.63
CA HIS A 27 3.15 -4.42 -17.47
C HIS A 27 4.10 -5.62 -17.57
N GLY A 28 4.70 -6.06 -16.45
CA GLY A 28 5.65 -7.18 -16.43
C GLY A 28 5.06 -8.54 -16.84
N ASP A 29 3.75 -8.73 -16.66
CA ASP A 29 3.05 -9.95 -17.09
C ASP A 29 3.21 -10.25 -18.59
N LEU A 30 3.46 -9.23 -19.42
CA LEU A 30 3.65 -9.40 -20.86
C LEU A 30 4.84 -10.29 -21.21
N ASP A 31 5.81 -10.39 -20.30
CA ASP A 31 6.99 -11.23 -20.42
C ASP A 31 6.77 -12.65 -19.87
N MET A 32 5.64 -12.90 -19.20
CA MET A 32 5.35 -14.21 -18.61
C MET A 32 4.98 -15.23 -19.69
N PRO A 33 5.68 -16.37 -19.77
CA PRO A 33 5.41 -17.37 -20.78
C PRO A 33 4.09 -18.08 -20.49
N ILE A 34 3.24 -18.18 -21.52
CA ILE A 34 2.01 -18.96 -21.49
C ILE A 34 2.02 -19.97 -22.63
N THR A 35 1.21 -21.01 -22.52
CA THR A 35 1.05 -22.00 -23.59
C THR A 35 -0.24 -21.73 -24.35
N VAL A 36 -0.13 -21.36 -25.62
CA VAL A 36 -1.26 -21.19 -26.55
C VAL A 36 -1.04 -22.13 -27.72
N ASP A 37 -2.02 -22.99 -28.00
CA ASP A 37 -1.97 -23.98 -29.09
C ASP A 37 -0.68 -24.82 -29.11
N GLY A 38 -0.21 -25.23 -27.93
CA GLY A 38 0.98 -26.08 -27.77
C GLY A 38 2.33 -25.36 -27.93
N LYS A 39 2.33 -24.03 -28.13
CA LYS A 39 3.54 -23.20 -28.14
C LYS A 39 3.65 -22.44 -26.83
N THR A 40 4.81 -22.53 -26.17
CA THR A 40 5.09 -21.78 -24.95
C THR A 40 5.96 -20.57 -25.27
N GLY A 41 5.53 -19.38 -24.85
CA GLY A 41 6.27 -18.14 -25.06
C GLY A 41 5.57 -16.93 -24.46
N ALA A 42 6.24 -15.79 -24.48
CA ALA A 42 5.66 -14.50 -24.10
C ALA A 42 4.72 -14.01 -25.21
N PHE A 43 3.43 -14.29 -25.07
CA PHE A 43 2.42 -13.88 -26.04
C PHE A 43 1.83 -12.53 -25.64
N VAL A 44 2.49 -11.43 -26.00
CA VAL A 44 2.04 -10.06 -25.70
C VAL A 44 0.59 -9.82 -26.11
N ASN A 45 0.18 -10.30 -27.29
CA ASN A 45 -1.19 -10.11 -27.80
C ASN A 45 -2.25 -10.82 -26.94
N TYR A 46 -1.91 -11.92 -26.26
CA TYR A 46 -2.83 -12.58 -25.34
C TYR A 46 -3.16 -11.65 -24.18
N TYR A 47 -2.15 -11.09 -23.52
CA TYR A 47 -2.37 -10.17 -22.41
C TYR A 47 -3.02 -8.87 -22.86
N VAL A 48 -2.58 -8.27 -23.98
CA VAL A 48 -3.23 -7.07 -24.53
C VAL A 48 -4.71 -7.33 -24.83
N SER A 49 -5.09 -8.53 -25.25
CA SER A 49 -6.51 -8.86 -25.48
C SER A 49 -7.35 -8.82 -24.19
N LEU A 50 -6.74 -9.10 -23.02
CA LEU A 50 -7.40 -9.03 -21.72
C LEU A 50 -7.82 -7.60 -21.34
N TYR A 51 -7.20 -6.56 -21.93
CA TYR A 51 -7.66 -5.18 -21.76
C TYR A 51 -9.14 -5.02 -22.12
N ASN A 52 -9.64 -5.79 -23.10
CA ASN A 52 -11.06 -5.88 -23.46
C ASN A 52 -11.76 -4.50 -23.59
N THR A 53 -11.11 -3.53 -24.26
CA THR A 53 -11.63 -2.16 -24.42
C THR A 53 -12.03 -1.48 -23.09
N ASN A 54 -11.28 -1.77 -22.01
CA ASN A 54 -11.56 -1.28 -20.67
C ASN A 54 -12.90 -1.77 -20.06
N ASN A 55 -13.49 -2.84 -20.61
CA ASN A 55 -14.62 -3.50 -19.97
C ASN A 55 -14.15 -4.28 -18.74
N VAL A 56 -15.05 -4.41 -17.75
CA VAL A 56 -14.77 -5.16 -16.53
C VAL A 56 -14.41 -6.60 -16.87
N HIS A 57 -13.26 -7.05 -16.37
CA HIS A 57 -12.78 -8.41 -16.59
C HIS A 57 -12.25 -9.00 -15.27
N SER A 58 -12.75 -10.18 -14.89
CA SER A 58 -12.46 -10.81 -13.58
C SER A 58 -10.97 -11.11 -13.36
N TYR A 59 -10.19 -11.24 -14.42
CA TYR A 59 -8.73 -11.41 -14.36
C TYR A 59 -8.00 -10.29 -13.59
N PHE A 60 -8.57 -9.07 -13.56
CA PHE A 60 -7.99 -7.95 -12.82
C PHE A 60 -8.54 -7.80 -11.40
N VAL A 61 -9.38 -8.74 -10.95
CA VAL A 61 -9.79 -8.82 -9.54
C VAL A 61 -8.69 -9.54 -8.77
N GLU A 62 -8.19 -8.88 -7.74
CA GLU A 62 -7.09 -9.35 -6.90
C GLU A 62 -7.51 -9.34 -5.43
N ASP A 63 -6.89 -10.22 -4.65
CA ASP A 63 -7.05 -10.24 -3.19
C ASP A 63 -6.44 -8.98 -2.58
N GLY A 64 -7.32 -8.08 -2.12
CA GLY A 64 -6.98 -6.86 -1.40
C GLY A 64 -6.76 -7.08 0.09
N SER A 65 -6.65 -8.31 0.57
CA SER A 65 -6.33 -8.59 1.97
C SER A 65 -4.94 -8.06 2.34
N TYR A 66 -4.84 -7.45 3.52
CA TYR A 66 -3.56 -6.95 4.02
C TYR A 66 -3.48 -6.89 5.54
N VAL A 67 -2.25 -6.92 6.05
CA VAL A 67 -1.92 -6.60 7.44
C VAL A 67 -0.92 -5.46 7.43
N ARG A 68 -1.10 -4.48 8.31
CA ARG A 68 -0.32 -3.26 8.28
C ARG A 68 0.11 -2.78 9.65
N LEU A 69 1.41 -2.53 9.80
CA LEU A 69 1.97 -1.84 10.94
C LEU A 69 1.74 -0.33 10.78
N ARG A 70 0.64 0.16 11.36
CA ARG A 70 0.17 1.53 11.17
C ARG A 70 0.94 2.54 11.95
N ASN A 71 1.19 2.27 13.22
CA ASN A 71 1.88 3.20 14.09
C ASN A 71 2.76 2.43 15.07
N VAL A 72 4.01 2.84 15.19
CA VAL A 72 4.91 2.41 16.26
C VAL A 72 5.49 3.66 16.88
N SER A 73 5.40 3.78 18.20
CA SER A 73 5.95 4.91 18.93
C SER A 73 6.69 4.44 20.17
N LEU A 74 7.91 4.94 20.34
CA LEU A 74 8.73 4.77 21.51
C LEU A 74 8.99 6.15 22.12
N THR A 75 8.58 6.34 23.37
CA THR A 75 8.91 7.52 24.16
C THR A 75 9.85 7.12 25.27
N TYR A 76 10.94 7.87 25.43
CA TYR A 76 11.91 7.72 26.50
C TYR A 76 11.94 9.00 27.35
N ASP A 77 11.82 8.83 28.66
CA ASP A 77 11.99 9.91 29.63
C ASP A 77 13.48 10.06 29.97
N ALA A 78 14.07 11.16 29.49
CA ALA A 78 15.47 11.51 29.72
C ALA A 78 15.65 12.55 30.83
N SER A 79 14.59 12.89 31.57
CA SER A 79 14.59 13.93 32.61
C SER A 79 15.64 13.67 33.70
N LYS A 80 15.93 12.39 33.99
CA LYS A 80 16.97 11.99 34.96
C LYS A 80 18.37 12.51 34.62
N HIS A 81 18.65 12.85 33.37
CA HIS A 81 19.95 13.38 32.94
C HIS A 81 20.04 14.91 33.07
N LEU A 82 18.95 15.59 33.44
CA LEU A 82 18.83 17.05 33.44
C LEU A 82 18.55 17.65 34.84
N GLN A 83 18.75 16.87 35.91
CA GLN A 83 18.38 17.23 37.29
C GLN A 83 19.01 18.54 37.82
N ASN A 84 20.10 19.02 37.23
CA ASN A 84 20.78 20.27 37.61
C ASN A 84 20.54 21.44 36.65
N THR A 85 19.53 21.34 35.77
CA THR A 85 19.20 22.39 34.79
C THR A 85 17.84 23.01 35.10
N PHE A 86 17.50 24.13 34.45
CA PHE A 86 16.17 24.75 34.55
C PHE A 86 15.05 23.89 33.92
N ILE A 87 15.39 22.79 33.24
CA ILE A 87 14.47 21.91 32.55
C ILE A 87 13.97 20.85 33.54
N LYS A 88 12.67 20.88 33.84
CA LYS A 88 11.99 19.94 34.74
C LYS A 88 11.57 18.62 34.08
N GLY A 89 11.59 18.54 32.75
CA GLY A 89 11.30 17.30 32.05
C GLY A 89 11.75 17.29 30.59
N LEU A 90 12.20 16.12 30.12
CA LEU A 90 12.58 15.86 28.74
C LEU A 90 12.04 14.49 28.30
N ASN A 91 11.14 14.49 27.32
CA ASN A 91 10.68 13.29 26.64
C ASN A 91 11.15 13.29 25.19
N LEU A 92 11.86 12.23 24.80
CA LEU A 92 12.24 11.96 23.41
C LEU A 92 11.27 10.92 22.86
N THR A 93 10.62 11.22 21.74
CA THR A 93 9.67 10.31 21.08
C THR A 93 10.14 10.01 19.67
N LEU A 94 10.35 8.75 19.36
CA LEU A 94 10.51 8.26 18.00
C LEU A 94 9.21 7.58 17.59
N SER A 95 8.61 8.01 16.50
CA SER A 95 7.39 7.41 15.95
C SER A 95 7.52 7.12 14.48
N GLY A 96 6.86 6.06 14.02
CA GLY A 96 6.82 5.65 12.63
C GLY A 96 5.40 5.28 12.24
N ARG A 97 4.94 5.81 11.11
CA ARG A 97 3.61 5.55 10.54
C ARG A 97 3.72 4.82 9.21
N ASN A 98 2.84 3.84 9.01
CA ASN A 98 2.74 3.01 7.79
C ASN A 98 4.05 2.30 7.44
N LEU A 99 4.75 1.77 8.44
CA LEU A 99 6.12 1.26 8.28
C LEU A 99 6.19 0.01 7.40
N LEU A 100 5.24 -0.91 7.58
CA LEU A 100 5.22 -2.21 6.91
C LEU A 100 3.78 -2.60 6.52
N THR A 101 3.64 -3.14 5.32
CA THR A 101 2.40 -3.71 4.77
C THR A 101 2.70 -5.11 4.27
N PHE A 102 1.90 -6.09 4.68
CA PHE A 102 1.91 -7.45 4.15
C PHE A 102 0.63 -7.65 3.34
N THR A 103 0.76 -7.96 2.05
CA THR A 103 -0.36 -8.17 1.12
C THR A 103 0.11 -8.98 -0.08
N ASN A 104 -0.83 -9.67 -0.73
CA ASN A 104 -0.60 -10.34 -2.02
C ASN A 104 -1.07 -9.49 -3.21
N TYR A 105 -1.63 -8.31 -2.94
CA TYR A 105 -2.05 -7.37 -3.97
C TYR A 105 -0.85 -6.89 -4.81
N SER A 106 -0.98 -6.92 -6.14
CA SER A 106 0.13 -6.59 -7.04
C SER A 106 0.32 -5.09 -7.27
N GLY A 107 -0.67 -4.27 -6.92
CA GLY A 107 -0.59 -2.82 -6.99
C GLY A 107 0.21 -2.18 -5.84
N LEU A 108 0.23 -0.85 -5.79
CA LEU A 108 1.09 -0.11 -4.87
C LEU A 108 0.63 -0.17 -3.40
N ASP A 109 -0.69 -0.09 -3.16
CA ASP A 109 -1.26 -0.11 -1.82
C ASP A 109 -2.71 -0.64 -1.86
N PRO A 110 -3.01 -1.79 -1.23
CA PRO A 110 -4.35 -2.39 -1.22
C PRO A 110 -5.40 -1.57 -0.45
N GLU A 111 -4.98 -0.64 0.42
CA GLU A 111 -5.89 0.23 1.16
C GLU A 111 -6.19 1.52 0.41
N ALA A 112 -5.28 1.97 -0.45
CA ALA A 112 -5.42 3.24 -1.16
C ALA A 112 -6.36 3.15 -2.38
N VAL A 113 -7.26 2.17 -2.42
CA VAL A 113 -8.10 1.86 -3.58
C VAL A 113 -9.30 2.81 -3.64
N GLY A 114 -9.43 3.55 -4.75
CA GLY A 114 -10.52 4.47 -5.03
C GLY A 114 -10.04 5.84 -5.50
N THR A 115 -10.33 6.20 -6.75
CA THR A 115 -9.98 7.51 -7.35
C THR A 115 -10.84 8.65 -6.89
N ASN A 116 -12.02 8.35 -6.36
CA ASN A 116 -12.99 9.34 -5.94
C ASN A 116 -13.56 8.95 -4.59
N VAL A 117 -12.96 9.49 -3.53
CA VAL A 117 -13.34 9.27 -2.13
C VAL A 117 -14.81 9.63 -1.84
N ASN A 118 -15.45 10.43 -2.72
CA ASN A 118 -16.83 10.86 -2.60
C ASN A 118 -17.84 9.97 -3.35
N ASN A 119 -17.39 9.00 -4.14
CA ASN A 119 -18.29 8.08 -4.82
C ASN A 119 -18.10 6.65 -4.26
N PRO A 120 -19.06 6.13 -3.47
CA PRO A 120 -18.94 4.81 -2.85
C PRO A 120 -18.86 3.65 -3.85
N LEU A 121 -19.24 3.87 -5.12
CA LEU A 121 -19.14 2.88 -6.20
C LEU A 121 -17.71 2.63 -6.66
N TYR A 122 -16.77 3.54 -6.35
CA TYR A 122 -15.35 3.37 -6.69
C TYR A 122 -14.52 2.77 -5.55
N ARG A 123 -15.15 2.43 -4.41
CA ARG A 123 -14.47 1.70 -3.35
C ARG A 123 -14.16 0.28 -3.83
N GLY A 124 -12.89 -0.12 -3.72
CA GLY A 124 -12.41 -1.40 -4.24
C GLY A 124 -11.93 -1.34 -5.71
N ILE A 125 -11.86 -0.17 -6.34
CA ILE A 125 -11.24 0.00 -7.66
C ILE A 125 -9.92 0.76 -7.50
N ASP A 126 -8.80 0.13 -7.85
CA ASP A 126 -7.52 0.81 -7.99
C ASP A 126 -7.41 1.38 -9.40
N LEU A 127 -7.35 2.71 -9.48
CA LEU A 127 -7.17 3.43 -10.74
C LEU A 127 -6.16 4.57 -10.49
N TRP A 128 -4.88 4.31 -10.69
CA TRP A 128 -3.79 5.26 -10.46
C TRP A 128 -3.71 5.79 -9.03
N SER A 129 -4.08 4.93 -8.07
CA SER A 129 -4.09 5.31 -6.65
C SER A 129 -2.69 5.50 -6.09
N PHE A 130 -2.48 6.59 -5.36
CA PHE A 130 -1.21 6.82 -4.65
C PHE A 130 -1.17 6.06 -3.33
N PRO A 131 -0.03 5.43 -3.00
CA PRO A 131 0.11 4.68 -1.76
C PRO A 131 0.10 5.62 -0.55
N ASN A 132 -0.30 5.09 0.60
CA ASN A 132 -0.14 5.80 1.86
C ASN A 132 1.34 6.04 2.17
N MET A 133 1.69 7.29 2.47
CA MET A 133 3.08 7.66 2.77
C MET A 133 3.59 6.98 4.04
N ARG A 134 4.86 6.56 4.00
CA ARG A 134 5.60 6.13 5.19
C ARG A 134 6.23 7.35 5.86
N THR A 135 6.07 7.49 7.16
CA THR A 135 6.60 8.65 7.89
C THR A 135 7.36 8.19 9.11
N VAL A 136 8.52 8.78 9.37
CA VAL A 136 9.26 8.62 10.62
C VAL A 136 9.42 10.00 11.23
N THR A 137 9.04 10.15 12.49
CA THR A 137 9.03 11.43 13.20
C THR A 137 9.77 11.29 14.52
N LEU A 138 10.75 12.16 14.71
CA LEU A 138 11.41 12.39 15.99
C LEU A 138 10.80 13.64 16.64
N GLY A 139 10.30 13.48 17.87
CA GLY A 139 9.71 14.54 18.67
C GLY A 139 10.49 14.74 19.97
N VAL A 140 10.64 16.00 20.36
CA VAL A 140 11.24 16.40 21.64
C VAL A 140 10.21 17.21 22.41
N ASN A 141 9.90 16.80 23.63
CA ASN A 141 9.01 17.53 24.52
C ASN A 141 9.79 17.97 25.76
N LEU A 142 9.87 19.29 25.95
CA LEU A 142 10.55 19.96 27.05
C LEU A 142 9.52 20.52 28.02
N ARG A 143 9.79 20.36 29.32
CA ARG A 143 9.03 20.96 30.41
C ARG A 143 10.00 21.77 31.29
N PHE A 144 9.59 22.97 31.68
CA PHE A 144 10.40 23.93 32.45
C PHE A 144 9.88 24.12 33.88
#